data_AF-A0A258Q500-F1
#
_entry.id   AF-A0A258Q500-F1
#
_cell.length_a   1.000
_cell.length_b   1.000
_cell.length_c   1.000
_cell.angle_alpha   90.00
_cell.angle_beta   90.00
_cell.angle_gamma   90.00
#
_symmetry.space_group_name_H-M   'P 1'
#
loop_
_entity.id
_entity.type
_entity.pdbx_description
1 polymer ?
#
loop_
_entity_poly.entity_id
_entity_poly.type
_entity_poly.pdbx_seq_one_letter_code
_entity_poly.pdbx_strand_id
1 'polypeptide(L)'
;MLLILTLCLQGGGSTFGVMTKVTMWTHPPPKITSLSWMGITDPKSPFLLDLIAYLSSQIPYLMDKGGLSGYNYASLGMKNPVPAPGAPTDIAGVMGFGFVQDKGPGFLEDIFKPINDTIKQRWPGQAFLFLISEEFPTFRAWFDKNYDQAFAGNSSYIVSRLVDGKTLKGDPKALGKAIQAASLPSGGMSLFMVGGKGVQNAKPRGGNSVNPAWRNTYVHACKSFVPLRPGH
;
A
#
# COMPACT_ATOMS: atom_id res chain seq x y z
N MET A 1 17.82 35.14 7.64
CA MET A 1 18.22 34.10 6.67
C MET A 1 18.15 32.69 7.29
N LEU A 2 17.01 32.33 7.87
CA LEU A 2 16.75 30.99 8.44
C LEU A 2 15.44 30.38 7.89
N LEU A 3 14.59 31.22 7.28
CA LEU A 3 13.28 30.84 6.76
C LEU A 3 13.36 30.07 5.43
N ILE A 4 14.38 30.34 4.59
CA ILE A 4 14.52 29.75 3.25
C ILE A 4 14.93 28.26 3.32
N LEU A 5 15.68 27.84 4.36
CA LEU A 5 16.19 26.47 4.43
C LEU A 5 15.13 25.45 4.87
N THR A 6 14.16 25.84 5.71
CA THR A 6 13.09 24.93 6.16
C THR A 6 12.04 24.65 5.07
N LEU A 7 11.82 25.62 4.17
CA LEU A 7 10.91 25.50 3.05
C LEU A 7 11.38 24.44 2.04
N CYS A 8 12.65 24.47 1.60
CA CYS A 8 13.11 23.65 0.48
C CYS A 8 13.37 22.16 0.82
N LEU A 9 13.79 21.82 2.04
CA LEU A 9 14.34 20.49 2.36
C LEU A 9 13.31 19.36 2.52
N GLN A 10 12.01 19.66 2.50
CA GLN A 10 10.96 18.68 2.81
C GLN A 10 10.10 18.27 1.60
N GLY A 11 10.34 18.83 0.42
CA GLY A 11 9.47 18.67 -0.75
C GLY A 11 10.16 18.35 -2.09
N GLY A 12 11.45 18.64 -2.22
CA GLY A 12 12.26 18.38 -3.40
C GLY A 12 13.74 18.47 -3.04
N GLY A 13 14.50 17.41 -3.32
CA GLY A 13 15.89 17.26 -2.87
C GLY A 13 16.94 17.74 -3.87
N SER A 14 18.16 17.90 -3.37
CA SER A 14 19.42 17.98 -4.15
C SER A 14 19.67 19.20 -5.05
N THR A 15 18.78 20.20 -5.10
CA THR A 15 19.01 21.43 -5.91
C THR A 15 19.43 22.65 -5.09
N PHE A 16 19.11 22.70 -3.79
CA PHE A 16 19.24 23.92 -2.98
C PHE A 16 20.53 24.01 -2.17
N GLY A 17 21.24 22.89 -2.01
CA GLY A 17 22.49 22.84 -1.25
C GLY A 17 22.83 21.41 -0.81
N VAL A 18 24.03 21.27 -0.24
CA VAL A 18 24.52 20.00 0.30
C VAL A 18 24.08 19.89 1.75
N MET A 19 23.23 18.89 2.05
CA MET A 19 22.85 18.57 3.42
C MET A 19 24.01 17.86 4.13
N THR A 20 24.51 18.45 5.22
CA THR A 20 25.56 17.83 6.06
C THR A 20 25.02 17.26 7.37
N LYS A 21 23.86 17.74 7.84
CA LYS A 21 23.20 17.27 9.07
C LYS A 21 21.69 17.46 8.99
N VAL A 22 20.94 16.46 9.48
CA VAL A 22 19.48 16.54 9.64
C VAL A 22 19.14 16.20 11.09
N THR A 23 18.20 16.96 11.67
CA THR A 23 17.62 16.67 12.99
C THR A 23 16.15 16.33 12.78
N MET A 24 15.70 15.19 13.29
CA MET A 24 14.34 14.69 13.10
C MET A 24 13.67 14.41 14.45
N TRP A 25 12.34 14.39 14.42
CA TRP A 25 11.55 13.99 15.58
C TRP A 25 11.63 12.49 15.75
N THR A 26 11.68 12.04 16.99
CA THR A 26 11.49 10.64 17.36
C THR A 26 10.16 10.49 18.08
N HIS A 27 9.59 9.29 18.02
CA HIS A 27 8.35 8.95 18.71
C HIS A 27 8.62 7.78 19.66
N PRO A 28 7.85 7.65 20.76
CA PRO A 28 7.90 6.45 21.60
C PRO A 28 7.69 5.19 20.75
N PRO A 29 8.42 4.09 21.02
CA PRO A 29 8.30 2.87 20.22
C PRO A 29 6.92 2.24 20.43
N PRO A 30 6.11 2.11 19.36
CA PRO A 30 4.81 1.46 19.46
C PRO A 30 4.95 -0.07 19.51
N LYS A 31 3.92 -0.74 20.03
CA LYS A 31 3.67 -2.15 19.75
C LYS A 31 3.17 -2.28 18.31
N ILE A 32 3.61 -3.31 17.60
CA ILE A 32 3.24 -3.52 16.20
C ILE A 32 2.45 -4.81 16.08
N THR A 33 1.29 -4.75 15.43
CA THR A 33 0.63 -5.95 14.90
C THR A 33 0.83 -5.94 13.39
N SER A 34 1.69 -6.83 12.91
CA SER A 34 1.95 -7.05 11.49
C SER A 34 0.82 -7.85 10.88
N LEU A 35 0.55 -7.62 9.60
CA LEU A 35 -0.52 -8.25 8.84
C LEU A 35 -0.04 -8.58 7.43
N SER A 36 -0.20 -9.82 7.03
CA SER A 36 -0.22 -10.25 5.63
C SER A 36 -1.67 -10.53 5.26
N TRP A 37 -2.18 -9.89 4.22
CA TRP A 37 -3.57 -10.08 3.81
C TRP A 37 -3.71 -10.27 2.30
N MET A 38 -4.73 -11.02 1.90
CA MET A 38 -5.00 -11.34 0.51
C MET A 38 -6.51 -11.40 0.28
N GLY A 39 -7.05 -10.53 -0.55
CA GLY A 39 -8.40 -10.64 -1.12
C GLY A 39 -8.28 -11.12 -2.57
N ILE A 40 -8.57 -12.40 -2.80
CA ILE A 40 -8.18 -13.09 -4.03
C ILE A 40 -9.30 -13.93 -4.66
N THR A 41 -9.14 -14.20 -5.95
CA THR A 41 -10.00 -15.05 -6.78
C THR A 41 -9.18 -15.70 -7.91
N ASP A 42 -9.83 -16.48 -8.77
CA ASP A 42 -9.21 -17.03 -9.97
C ASP A 42 -8.90 -15.90 -10.99
N PRO A 43 -7.69 -15.85 -11.59
CA PRO A 43 -7.35 -14.85 -12.60
C PRO A 43 -8.32 -14.75 -13.78
N LYS A 44 -9.06 -15.83 -14.08
CA LYS A 44 -10.04 -15.90 -15.17
C LYS A 44 -11.45 -15.49 -14.75
N SER A 45 -11.67 -15.18 -13.48
CA SER A 45 -12.99 -14.79 -12.98
C SER A 45 -13.49 -13.51 -13.67
N PRO A 46 -14.74 -13.48 -14.18
CA PRO A 46 -15.27 -12.34 -14.91
C PRO A 46 -15.43 -11.07 -14.05
N PHE A 47 -15.47 -11.24 -12.73
CA PHE A 47 -15.60 -10.16 -11.75
C PHE A 47 -14.26 -9.72 -11.14
N LEU A 48 -13.11 -10.18 -11.66
CA LEU A 48 -11.79 -9.86 -11.10
C LEU A 48 -11.57 -8.36 -10.91
N LEU A 49 -11.92 -7.56 -11.93
CA LEU A 49 -11.76 -6.11 -11.84
C LEU A 49 -12.69 -5.47 -10.80
N ASP A 50 -13.88 -6.04 -10.60
CA ASP A 50 -14.82 -5.58 -9.58
C ASP A 50 -14.29 -5.89 -8.17
N LEU A 51 -13.66 -7.06 -7.98
CA LEU A 51 -12.99 -7.42 -6.72
C LEU A 51 -11.82 -6.46 -6.44
N ILE A 52 -10.94 -6.23 -7.42
CA ILE A 52 -9.79 -5.33 -7.29
C ILE A 52 -10.26 -3.90 -6.98
N ALA A 53 -11.26 -3.41 -7.70
CA ALA A 53 -11.84 -2.09 -7.47
C ALA A 53 -12.45 -1.99 -6.07
N TYR A 54 -13.22 -3.00 -5.66
CA TYR A 54 -13.83 -3.06 -4.34
C TYR A 54 -12.76 -3.02 -3.24
N LEU A 55 -11.79 -3.93 -3.24
CA LEU A 55 -10.73 -3.98 -2.24
C LEU A 55 -9.93 -2.65 -2.18
N SER A 56 -9.58 -2.10 -3.35
CA SER A 56 -8.87 -0.81 -3.43
C SER A 56 -9.71 0.35 -2.87
N SER A 57 -11.03 0.32 -3.07
CA SER A 57 -11.94 1.32 -2.52
C SER A 57 -12.06 1.28 -0.99
N GLN A 58 -11.72 0.14 -0.37
CA GLN A 58 -11.74 -0.02 1.09
C GLN A 58 -10.47 0.52 1.76
N ILE A 59 -9.41 0.84 0.99
CA ILE A 59 -8.15 1.35 1.55
C ILE A 59 -8.37 2.56 2.47
N PRO A 60 -9.14 3.60 2.11
CA PRO A 60 -9.35 4.73 3.02
C PRO A 60 -10.04 4.33 4.33
N TYR A 61 -10.95 3.35 4.32
CA TYR A 61 -11.56 2.82 5.54
C TYR A 61 -10.54 2.10 6.42
N LEU A 62 -9.71 1.23 5.82
CA LEU A 62 -8.64 0.52 6.52
C LEU A 62 -7.61 1.48 7.15
N MET A 63 -7.28 2.58 6.45
CA MET A 63 -6.35 3.59 6.97
C MET A 63 -7.01 4.46 8.06
N ASP A 64 -8.20 5.01 7.82
CA ASP A 64 -8.82 5.97 8.75
C ASP A 64 -9.38 5.31 10.02
N LYS A 65 -9.96 4.13 9.90
CA LYS A 65 -10.56 3.40 11.03
C LYS A 65 -9.62 2.35 11.60
N GLY A 66 -8.91 1.64 10.72
CA GLY A 66 -7.95 0.61 11.13
C GLY A 66 -6.60 1.17 11.57
N GLY A 67 -6.21 2.36 11.12
CA GLY A 67 -4.83 2.82 11.28
C GLY A 67 -3.82 1.96 10.51
N LEU A 68 -4.29 1.21 9.51
CA LEU A 68 -3.45 0.29 8.74
C LEU A 68 -2.55 1.09 7.80
N SER A 69 -1.26 0.79 7.82
CA SER A 69 -0.27 1.28 6.86
C SER A 69 0.53 0.11 6.30
N GLY A 70 1.00 0.21 5.06
CA GLY A 70 1.72 -0.91 4.47
C GLY A 70 1.94 -0.84 2.96
N TYR A 71 2.51 -1.93 2.45
CA TYR A 71 2.83 -2.14 1.06
C TYR A 71 1.89 -3.19 0.47
N ASN A 72 1.01 -2.74 -0.41
CA ASN A 72 0.04 -3.60 -1.08
C ASN A 72 0.24 -3.54 -2.58
N TYR A 73 -0.30 -4.52 -3.27
CA TYR A 73 -0.28 -4.59 -4.72
C TYR A 73 -1.56 -5.23 -5.25
N ALA A 74 -2.01 -4.71 -6.38
CA ALA A 74 -3.04 -5.34 -7.18
C ALA A 74 -2.35 -6.23 -8.23
N SER A 75 -2.87 -7.44 -8.40
CA SER A 75 -2.38 -8.42 -9.35
C SER A 75 -3.53 -8.91 -10.23
N LEU A 76 -3.31 -8.90 -11.54
CA LEU A 76 -4.20 -9.51 -12.53
C LEU A 76 -3.97 -11.02 -12.65
N GLY A 77 -2.90 -11.53 -12.05
CA GLY A 77 -2.55 -12.94 -12.05
C GLY A 77 -1.11 -13.14 -11.57
N MET A 78 -0.92 -14.03 -10.61
CA MET A 78 0.39 -14.44 -10.13
C MET A 78 0.35 -15.85 -9.57
N LYS A 79 1.52 -16.47 -9.44
CA LYS A 79 1.64 -17.73 -8.71
C LYS A 79 1.23 -17.53 -7.26
N ASN A 80 0.46 -18.47 -6.73
CA ASN A 80 0.05 -18.45 -5.34
C ASN A 80 1.30 -18.50 -4.42
N PRO A 81 1.56 -17.46 -3.61
CA PRO A 81 2.74 -17.40 -2.75
C PRO A 81 2.64 -18.35 -1.55
N VAL A 82 1.43 -18.86 -1.25
CA VAL A 82 1.18 -19.83 -0.17
C VAL A 82 0.60 -21.10 -0.81
N PRO A 83 1.44 -21.93 -1.46
CA PRO A 83 0.97 -23.18 -2.04
C PRO A 83 0.50 -24.13 -0.94
N ALA A 84 -0.77 -24.51 -0.99
CA ALA A 84 -1.36 -25.52 -0.11
C ALA A 84 -2.08 -26.59 -0.96
N PRO A 85 -2.14 -27.85 -0.51
CA PRO A 85 -2.90 -28.89 -1.21
C PRO A 85 -4.35 -28.45 -1.45
N GLY A 86 -4.77 -28.39 -2.72
CA GLY A 86 -6.11 -27.94 -3.12
C GLY A 86 -6.29 -26.43 -3.28
N ALA A 87 -5.27 -25.61 -3.00
CA ALA A 87 -5.30 -24.18 -3.29
C ALA A 87 -5.06 -23.91 -4.79
N PRO A 88 -5.65 -22.85 -5.37
CA PRO A 88 -5.37 -22.46 -6.75
C PRO A 88 -3.88 -22.25 -6.99
N THR A 89 -3.38 -22.70 -8.14
CA THR A 89 -1.97 -22.51 -8.55
C THR A 89 -1.66 -21.04 -8.85
N ASP A 90 -2.67 -20.34 -9.39
CA ASP A 90 -2.60 -18.96 -9.78
C ASP A 90 -3.77 -18.21 -9.15
N ILE A 91 -3.49 -16.99 -8.70
CA ILE A 91 -4.42 -16.14 -7.97
C ILE A 91 -4.34 -14.71 -8.50
N ALA A 92 -5.43 -13.97 -8.39
CA ALA A 92 -5.50 -12.56 -8.73
C ALA A 92 -6.34 -11.79 -7.70
N GLY A 93 -6.12 -10.49 -7.57
CA GLY A 93 -6.80 -9.66 -6.57
C GLY A 93 -5.89 -8.59 -5.96
N VAL A 94 -6.15 -8.25 -4.70
CA VAL A 94 -5.33 -7.29 -3.94
C VAL A 94 -4.76 -8.00 -2.73
N MET A 95 -3.47 -7.81 -2.50
CA MET A 95 -2.77 -8.42 -1.38
C MET A 95 -1.63 -7.53 -0.93
N GLY A 96 -1.11 -7.79 0.26
CA GLY A 96 -0.01 -7.00 0.78
C GLY A 96 0.38 -7.33 2.19
N PHE A 97 1.35 -6.56 2.64
CA PHE A 97 1.84 -6.54 4.00
C PHE A 97 1.56 -5.17 4.59
N GLY A 98 1.10 -5.14 5.83
CA GLY A 98 0.89 -3.90 6.56
C GLY A 98 1.02 -4.13 8.03
N PHE A 99 0.80 -3.06 8.79
CA PHE A 99 0.81 -3.11 10.23
C PHE A 99 -0.07 -2.03 10.82
N VAL A 100 -0.50 -2.28 12.04
CA VAL A 100 -1.18 -1.32 12.92
C VAL A 100 -0.33 -1.11 14.18
N GLN A 101 -0.43 0.08 14.76
CA GLN A 101 0.31 0.46 15.96
C GLN A 101 -0.61 0.48 17.17
N ASP A 102 -0.14 -0.08 18.28
CA ASP A 102 -0.79 -0.06 19.59
C ASP A 102 -2.26 -0.55 19.56
N LYS A 103 -2.51 -1.62 18.78
CA LYS A 103 -3.79 -2.33 18.73
C LYS A 103 -3.68 -3.68 19.44
N GLY A 104 -4.80 -4.13 20.00
CA GLY A 104 -4.89 -5.42 20.68
C GLY A 104 -5.19 -6.58 19.73
N PRO A 105 -5.11 -7.82 20.23
CA PRO A 105 -5.56 -9.02 19.52
C PRO A 105 -7.01 -8.88 19.05
N GLY A 106 -7.38 -9.46 17.90
CA GLY A 106 -8.74 -9.43 17.37
C GLY A 106 -9.10 -8.17 16.58
N PHE A 107 -8.31 -7.08 16.72
CA PHE A 107 -8.62 -5.81 16.07
C PHE A 107 -8.60 -5.91 14.53
N LEU A 108 -7.70 -6.71 13.97
CA LEU A 108 -7.59 -6.88 12.52
C LEU A 108 -8.77 -7.70 11.98
N GLU A 109 -9.19 -8.72 12.71
CA GLU A 109 -10.37 -9.53 12.38
C GLU A 109 -11.62 -8.65 12.36
N ASP A 110 -11.79 -7.78 13.37
CA ASP A 110 -12.90 -6.85 13.46
C ASP A 110 -12.92 -5.83 12.31
N ILE A 111 -11.78 -5.22 11.99
CA ILE A 111 -11.74 -4.18 10.94
C ILE A 111 -11.97 -4.78 9.54
N PHE A 112 -11.51 -6.01 9.29
CA PHE A 112 -11.69 -6.70 8.02
C PHE A 112 -13.02 -7.46 7.91
N LYS A 113 -13.73 -7.69 9.02
CA LYS A 113 -15.02 -8.41 9.02
C LYS A 113 -16.03 -7.85 8.00
N PRO A 114 -16.29 -6.53 7.91
CA PRO A 114 -17.24 -6.01 6.91
C PRO A 114 -16.80 -6.25 5.47
N ILE A 115 -15.48 -6.28 5.22
CA ILE A 115 -14.91 -6.55 3.91
C ILE A 115 -15.14 -8.03 3.56
N ASN A 116 -14.85 -8.94 4.50
CA ASN A 116 -15.09 -10.37 4.33
C ASN A 116 -16.56 -10.69 4.10
N ASP A 117 -17.46 -10.09 4.89
CA ASP A 117 -18.90 -10.28 4.78
C ASP A 117 -19.41 -9.83 3.39
N THR A 118 -18.91 -8.69 2.90
CA THR A 118 -19.24 -8.20 1.55
C THR A 118 -18.72 -9.12 0.45
N ILE A 119 -17.49 -9.64 0.59
CA ILE A 119 -16.92 -10.59 -0.38
C ILE A 119 -17.77 -11.87 -0.44
N LYS A 120 -18.12 -12.44 0.71
CA LYS A 120 -18.97 -13.63 0.81
C LYS A 120 -20.36 -13.40 0.22
N GLN A 121 -20.92 -12.20 0.40
CA GLN A 121 -22.21 -11.83 -0.16
C GLN A 121 -22.18 -11.65 -1.68
N ARG A 122 -21.15 -10.97 -2.22
CA ARG A 122 -21.07 -10.63 -3.65
C ARG A 122 -20.56 -11.78 -4.51
N TRP A 123 -19.62 -12.57 -3.99
CA TRP A 123 -18.91 -13.61 -4.74
C TRP A 123 -18.82 -14.91 -3.92
N PRO A 124 -19.97 -15.50 -3.54
CA PRO A 124 -20.01 -16.68 -2.69
C PRO A 124 -19.23 -17.84 -3.31
N GLY A 125 -18.26 -18.37 -2.56
CA GLY A 125 -17.42 -19.50 -2.97
C GLY A 125 -16.43 -19.21 -4.10
N GLN A 126 -16.33 -17.97 -4.59
CA GLN A 126 -15.49 -17.61 -5.73
C GLN A 126 -14.39 -16.60 -5.39
N ALA A 127 -14.57 -15.79 -4.34
CA ALA A 127 -13.55 -14.90 -3.82
C ALA A 127 -13.37 -15.11 -2.31
N PHE A 128 -12.13 -14.91 -1.84
CA PHE A 128 -11.73 -15.23 -0.48
C PHE A 128 -10.86 -14.12 0.10
N LEU A 129 -10.98 -13.93 1.42
CA LEU A 129 -10.12 -13.05 2.20
C LEU A 129 -9.30 -13.88 3.19
N PHE A 130 -7.98 -13.73 3.14
CA PHE A 130 -7.03 -14.34 4.05
C PHE A 130 -6.31 -13.27 4.85
N LEU A 131 -6.15 -13.50 6.15
CA LEU A 131 -5.42 -12.65 7.08
C LEU A 131 -4.45 -13.53 7.86
N ILE A 132 -3.19 -13.12 7.95
CA ILE A 132 -2.17 -13.71 8.82
C ILE A 132 -1.57 -12.56 9.60
N SER A 133 -1.65 -12.61 10.93
CA SER A 133 -1.14 -11.57 11.81
C SER A 133 -0.05 -12.08 12.74
N GLU A 134 0.84 -11.19 13.15
CA GLU A 134 1.88 -11.46 14.14
C GLU A 134 2.12 -10.20 14.99
N GLU A 135 2.20 -10.38 16.30
CA GLU A 135 2.42 -9.28 17.24
C GLU A 135 3.89 -9.15 17.62
N PHE A 136 4.34 -7.89 17.71
CA PHE A 136 5.69 -7.53 18.11
C PHE A 136 5.64 -6.51 19.25
N PRO A 137 6.46 -6.69 20.30
CA PRO A 137 6.44 -5.82 21.47
C PRO A 137 6.98 -4.41 21.19
N THR A 138 7.77 -4.24 20.13
CA THR A 138 8.31 -2.94 19.70
C THR A 138 8.44 -2.88 18.18
N PHE A 139 8.43 -1.66 17.63
CA PHE A 139 8.78 -1.43 16.22
C PHE A 139 10.15 -2.02 15.83
N ARG A 140 11.14 -1.98 16.73
CA ARG A 140 12.47 -2.53 16.47
C ARG A 140 12.44 -4.04 16.25
N ALA A 141 11.71 -4.78 17.10
CA ALA A 141 11.56 -6.22 16.96
C ALA A 141 10.88 -6.61 15.64
N TRP A 142 9.87 -5.83 15.23
CA TRP A 142 9.26 -6.00 13.90
C TRP A 142 10.26 -5.71 12.78
N PHE A 143 11.01 -4.61 12.87
CA PHE A 143 11.97 -4.20 11.84
C PHE A 143 13.10 -5.21 11.66
N ASP A 144 13.71 -5.70 12.76
CA ASP A 144 14.80 -6.68 12.70
C ASP A 144 14.41 -7.99 11.99
N LYS A 145 13.11 -8.33 12.00
CA LYS A 145 12.57 -9.49 11.29
C LYS A 145 12.14 -9.19 9.84
N ASN A 146 11.57 -8.01 9.58
CA ASN A 146 10.84 -7.71 8.35
C ASN A 146 11.50 -6.67 7.44
N TYR A 147 12.73 -6.22 7.74
CA TYR A 147 13.44 -5.25 6.90
C TYR A 147 13.67 -5.77 5.48
N ASP A 148 13.73 -4.85 4.52
CA ASP A 148 13.96 -5.20 3.12
C ASP A 148 15.40 -5.71 2.92
N GLN A 149 15.51 -6.92 2.35
CA GLN A 149 16.77 -7.57 2.00
C GLN A 149 17.02 -7.58 0.49
N ALA A 150 16.19 -6.91 -0.30
CA ALA A 150 16.35 -6.85 -1.74
C ALA A 150 17.66 -6.15 -2.14
N PHE A 151 18.30 -6.68 -3.19
CA PHE A 151 19.51 -6.10 -3.75
C PHE A 151 19.17 -4.87 -4.61
N ALA A 152 19.91 -3.78 -4.37
CA ALA A 152 19.89 -2.60 -5.22
C ALA A 152 20.74 -2.81 -6.51
N GLY A 153 20.79 -1.80 -7.37
CA GLY A 153 21.65 -1.79 -8.57
C GLY A 153 20.94 -2.09 -9.89
N ASN A 154 19.62 -2.30 -9.87
CA ASN A 154 18.83 -2.50 -11.07
C ASN A 154 18.36 -1.15 -11.63
N SER A 155 18.40 -1.01 -12.96
CA SER A 155 17.74 0.10 -13.65
C SER A 155 16.24 -0.16 -13.73
N SER A 156 15.44 0.86 -13.43
CA SER A 156 13.99 0.78 -13.54
C SER A 156 13.41 2.09 -14.04
N TYR A 157 12.36 1.98 -14.84
CA TYR A 157 11.45 3.10 -15.07
C TYR A 157 10.31 2.98 -14.08
N ILE A 158 10.13 4.01 -13.27
CA ILE A 158 9.11 4.05 -12.24
C ILE A 158 8.14 5.19 -12.54
N VAL A 159 6.86 4.86 -12.63
CA VAL A 159 5.78 5.83 -12.72
C VAL A 159 4.97 5.73 -11.44
N SER A 160 4.59 6.89 -10.89
CA SER A 160 3.79 6.94 -9.67
C SER A 160 2.70 7.99 -9.72
N ARG A 161 1.67 7.77 -8.91
CA ARG A 161 0.55 8.69 -8.72
C ARG A 161 0.12 8.71 -7.28
N LEU A 162 -0.14 9.91 -6.77
CA LEU A 162 -0.82 10.09 -5.49
C LEU A 162 -2.33 9.99 -5.72
N VAL A 163 -2.98 9.08 -5.03
CA VAL A 163 -4.41 8.78 -5.18
C VAL A 163 -5.15 9.13 -3.89
N ASP A 164 -6.15 9.99 -4.02
CA ASP A 164 -6.96 10.47 -2.91
C ASP A 164 -8.14 9.53 -2.60
N GLY A 165 -8.77 9.76 -1.45
CA GLY A 165 -9.90 8.95 -1.00
C GLY A 165 -11.14 9.10 -1.89
N LYS A 166 -11.32 10.26 -2.55
CA LYS A 166 -12.44 10.50 -3.47
C LYS A 166 -12.32 9.65 -4.72
N THR A 167 -11.12 9.54 -5.28
CA THR A 167 -10.84 8.70 -6.45
C THR A 167 -11.02 7.22 -6.12
N LEU A 168 -10.52 6.77 -4.96
CA LEU A 168 -10.66 5.38 -4.52
C LEU A 168 -12.12 4.98 -4.26
N LYS A 169 -12.95 5.91 -3.79
CA LYS A 169 -14.39 5.69 -3.52
C LYS A 169 -15.31 6.13 -4.67
N GLY A 170 -14.73 6.54 -5.79
CA GLY A 170 -15.47 7.07 -6.94
C GLY A 170 -16.14 5.96 -7.75
N ASP A 171 -16.06 6.05 -9.07
CA ASP A 171 -16.61 5.02 -9.96
C ASP A 171 -15.78 3.72 -9.87
N PRO A 172 -16.36 2.61 -9.38
CA PRO A 172 -15.64 1.34 -9.24
C PRO A 172 -15.21 0.76 -10.60
N LYS A 173 -15.98 0.95 -11.67
CA LYS A 173 -15.62 0.44 -13.00
C LYS A 173 -14.43 1.20 -13.56
N ALA A 174 -14.41 2.53 -13.41
CA ALA A 174 -13.28 3.35 -13.79
C ALA A 174 -12.02 3.00 -12.99
N LEU A 175 -12.16 2.80 -11.67
CA LEU A 175 -11.05 2.42 -10.79
C LEU A 175 -10.45 1.05 -11.20
N GLY A 176 -11.28 0.03 -11.41
CA GLY A 176 -10.82 -1.30 -11.82
C GLY A 176 -10.09 -1.27 -13.16
N LYS A 177 -10.62 -0.53 -14.14
CA LYS A 177 -9.96 -0.34 -15.45
C LYS A 177 -8.65 0.44 -15.35
N ALA A 178 -8.58 1.47 -14.51
CA ALA A 178 -7.36 2.23 -14.30
C ALA A 178 -6.25 1.38 -13.67
N ILE A 179 -6.60 0.57 -12.66
CA ILE A 179 -5.66 -0.37 -12.04
C ILE A 179 -5.22 -1.45 -13.03
N GLN A 180 -6.14 -1.98 -13.84
CA GLN A 180 -5.81 -2.93 -14.91
C GLN A 180 -4.81 -2.32 -15.89
N ALA A 181 -5.10 -1.12 -16.42
CA ALA A 181 -4.23 -0.45 -17.37
C ALA A 181 -2.83 -0.19 -16.78
N ALA A 182 -2.76 0.25 -15.53
CA ALA A 182 -1.50 0.49 -14.83
C ALA A 182 -0.73 -0.80 -14.46
N SER A 183 -1.41 -1.95 -14.42
CA SER A 183 -0.80 -3.26 -14.14
C SER A 183 -0.15 -3.89 -15.38
N LEU A 184 -0.57 -3.49 -16.58
CA LEU A 184 -0.05 -4.00 -17.85
C LEU A 184 1.32 -3.39 -18.19
N PRO A 185 2.19 -4.14 -18.91
CA PRO A 185 2.00 -5.53 -19.36
C PRO A 185 2.34 -6.58 -18.29
N SER A 186 2.95 -6.19 -17.18
CA SER A 186 3.53 -7.09 -16.17
C SER A 186 2.55 -7.83 -15.26
N GLY A 187 1.25 -7.53 -15.34
CA GLY A 187 0.22 -8.18 -14.54
C GLY A 187 0.04 -7.66 -13.11
N GLY A 188 0.67 -6.56 -12.70
CA GLY A 188 0.41 -5.98 -11.38
C GLY A 188 1.01 -4.60 -11.13
N MET A 189 0.48 -3.91 -10.12
CA MET A 189 0.93 -2.59 -9.68
C MET A 189 0.89 -2.46 -8.16
N SER A 190 1.71 -1.57 -7.61
CA SER A 190 1.76 -1.29 -6.18
C SER A 190 0.73 -0.24 -5.78
N LEU A 191 0.09 -0.46 -4.63
CA LEU A 191 -0.87 0.40 -3.95
C LEU A 191 -0.38 0.67 -2.53
N PHE A 192 0.67 1.47 -2.38
CA PHE A 192 1.29 1.71 -1.08
C PHE A 192 0.40 2.58 -0.18
N MET A 193 0.01 2.05 0.98
CA MET A 193 -0.80 2.70 2.01
C MET A 193 0.10 3.54 2.93
N VAL A 194 0.72 4.58 2.36
CA VAL A 194 1.70 5.44 3.02
C VAL A 194 1.22 6.90 3.20
N GLY A 195 -0.04 7.17 2.83
CA GLY A 195 -0.72 8.44 3.10
C GLY A 195 -1.53 8.41 4.40
N GLY A 196 -2.77 8.90 4.35
CA GLY A 196 -3.71 8.85 5.48
C GLY A 196 -3.51 9.94 6.52
N LYS A 197 -4.33 9.93 7.58
CA LYS A 197 -4.49 11.08 8.50
C LYS A 197 -3.21 11.57 9.16
N GLY A 198 -2.27 10.68 9.46
CA GLY A 198 -0.95 11.07 10.00
C GLY A 198 -0.19 12.00 9.05
N VAL A 199 -0.20 11.71 7.75
CA VAL A 199 0.42 12.54 6.70
C VAL A 199 -0.45 13.74 6.35
N GLN A 200 -1.77 13.56 6.28
CA GLN A 200 -2.71 14.60 5.87
C GLN A 200 -2.76 15.74 6.89
N ASN A 201 -2.69 15.42 8.18
CA ASN A 201 -2.77 16.39 9.28
C ASN A 201 -1.39 16.79 9.82
N ALA A 202 -0.31 16.35 9.19
CA ALA A 202 1.04 16.66 9.62
C ALA A 202 1.27 18.19 9.66
N LYS A 203 1.79 18.68 10.78
CA LYS A 203 2.16 20.09 10.99
C LYS A 203 3.67 20.21 11.23
N PRO A 204 4.49 20.19 10.17
CA PRO A 204 5.93 20.33 10.30
C PRO A 204 6.30 21.70 10.90
N ARG A 205 7.30 21.68 11.79
CA ARG A 205 7.84 22.89 12.41
C ARG A 205 8.51 23.76 11.34
N GLY A 206 8.08 25.02 11.23
CA GLY A 206 8.65 25.98 10.28
C GLY A 206 8.15 25.84 8.84
N GLY A 207 7.05 25.12 8.62
CA GLY A 207 6.49 24.89 7.29
C GLY A 207 7.23 23.81 6.51
N ASN A 208 6.75 23.49 5.31
CA ASN A 208 7.40 22.55 4.39
C ASN A 208 6.97 22.79 2.93
N SER A 209 7.68 22.19 1.97
CA SER A 209 7.29 22.18 0.54
C SER A 209 6.76 20.83 0.06
N VAL A 210 6.26 19.98 0.97
CA VAL A 210 5.66 18.70 0.57
C VAL A 210 4.51 18.98 -0.40
N ASN A 211 4.48 18.27 -1.54
CA ASN A 211 3.42 18.41 -2.53
C ASN A 211 2.03 18.39 -1.85
N PRO A 212 1.20 19.44 -2.00
CA PRO A 212 -0.10 19.55 -1.33
C PRO A 212 -1.03 18.36 -1.56
N ALA A 213 -0.88 17.61 -2.66
CA ALA A 213 -1.64 16.40 -2.92
C ALA A 213 -1.54 15.37 -1.76
N TRP A 214 -0.39 15.29 -1.08
CA TRP A 214 -0.22 14.45 0.11
C TRP A 214 -1.20 14.75 1.24
N ARG A 215 -1.82 15.94 1.26
CA ARG A 215 -2.86 16.29 2.24
C ARG A 215 -4.19 15.60 2.00
N ASN A 216 -4.36 14.94 0.85
CA ASN A 216 -5.56 14.17 0.50
C ASN A 216 -5.26 12.71 0.13
N THR A 217 -3.99 12.36 -0.05
CA THR A 217 -3.55 11.03 -0.47
C THR A 217 -3.83 9.95 0.57
N TYR A 218 -4.27 8.79 0.09
CA TYR A 218 -4.24 7.52 0.84
C TYR A 218 -3.22 6.56 0.23
N VAL A 219 -3.22 6.46 -1.11
CA VAL A 219 -2.38 5.51 -1.84
C VAL A 219 -1.31 6.25 -2.64
N HIS A 220 -0.06 5.83 -2.48
CA HIS A 220 1.00 6.10 -3.44
C HIS A 220 1.04 4.92 -4.42
N ALA A 221 0.35 5.08 -5.54
CA ALA A 221 0.29 4.08 -6.60
C ALA A 221 1.61 4.11 -7.37
N CYS A 222 2.24 2.95 -7.57
CA CYS A 222 3.55 2.87 -8.18
C CYS A 222 3.61 1.70 -9.15
N LYS A 223 4.26 1.92 -10.28
CA LYS A 223 4.58 0.88 -11.25
C LYS A 223 6.04 1.00 -11.68
N SER A 224 6.76 -0.10 -11.50
CA SER A 224 8.12 -0.28 -12.02
C SER A 224 8.11 -1.19 -13.24
N PHE A 225 8.86 -0.82 -14.27
CA PHE A 225 9.13 -1.63 -15.45
C PHE A 225 10.63 -1.65 -15.76
N VAL A 226 11.11 -2.79 -16.25
CA VAL A 226 12.50 -2.96 -16.67
C VAL A 226 12.71 -2.14 -17.93
N PRO A 227 13.83 -1.40 -18.06
CA PRO A 227 14.13 -0.69 -19.29
C PRO A 227 14.16 -1.63 -20.48
N LEU A 228 13.59 -1.17 -21.61
CA LEU A 228 13.75 -1.85 -22.88
C LEU A 228 15.26 -1.95 -23.15
N ARG A 229 15.79 -3.17 -23.20
CA ARG A 229 17.16 -3.38 -23.66
C ARG A 229 17.19 -3.05 -25.16
N PRO A 230 18.06 -2.13 -25.61
CA PRO A 230 18.29 -1.97 -27.05
C PRO A 230 18.95 -3.25 -27.57
N GLY A 231 18.26 -3.99 -28.44
CA GLY A 231 18.83 -5.06 -29.26
C GLY A 231 19.04 -6.41 -28.58
N HIS A 232 18.06 -7.31 -28.72
CA HIS A 232 18.21 -8.71 -29.12
C HIS A 232 16.92 -9.15 -29.79
#